data_AF-A0A3M9XSU8-F1
#
_entry.id   AF-A0A3M9XSU8-F1
#
_cell.length_a   1.000
_cell.length_b   1.000
_cell.length_c   1.000
_cell.angle_alpha   90.00
_cell.angle_beta   90.00
_cell.angle_gamma   90.00
#
_symmetry.space_group_name_H-M   'P 1'
#
loop_
_entity.id
_entity.type
_entity.pdbx_description
1 polymer ?
#
loop_
_entity_poly.entity_id
_entity_poly.type
_entity_poly.pdbx_seq_one_letter_code
_entity_poly.pdbx_strand_id
1 'polypeptide(L)' 'MSGPRYLVLDGKRYLWRDVLRIRQEQRKAAKREQPTLFPIKEDCRPPTQKTARGRYEEPTLFEGT' A
#
# COMPACT_ATOMS: atom_id res chain seq x y z
N MET A 1 15.81 22.17 -8.73
CA MET A 1 15.48 22.86 -7.47
C MET A 1 16.40 22.35 -6.37
N SER A 2 17.04 23.22 -5.61
CA SER A 2 17.88 22.82 -4.48
C SER A 2 16.97 22.37 -3.33
N GLY A 3 17.05 21.10 -2.95
CA GLY A 3 16.32 20.60 -1.78
C GLY A 3 16.85 21.20 -0.48
N PRO A 4 16.11 21.07 0.63
CA PRO A 4 16.58 21.53 1.94
C PRO A 4 17.91 20.85 2.29
N ARG A 5 18.88 21.60 2.85
CA ARG A 5 20.17 21.02 3.27
C ARG A 5 20.04 20.20 4.55
N TYR A 6 19.11 20.60 5.43
CA TYR A 6 18.88 19.98 6.73
C TYR A 6 17.38 20.05 7.11
N LEU A 7 16.98 19.17 8.02
CA LEU A 7 15.65 19.05 8.60
C LEU A 7 15.80 18.95 10.12
N VAL A 8 14.85 19.48 10.89
CA VAL A 8 14.79 19.28 12.34
C VAL A 8 13.63 18.33 12.64
N LEU A 9 13.93 17.21 13.30
CA LEU A 9 12.95 16.23 13.78
C LEU A 9 13.20 16.04 15.28
N ASP A 10 12.15 16.15 16.09
CA ASP A 10 12.22 15.99 17.56
C ASP A 10 13.32 16.84 18.21
N GLY A 11 13.50 18.08 17.75
CA GLY A 11 14.54 18.99 18.23
C GLY A 11 15.97 18.67 17.78
N LYS A 12 16.17 17.61 16.99
CA LYS A 12 17.48 17.21 16.46
C LYS A 12 17.63 17.58 14.99
N ARG A 13 18.80 18.11 14.63
CA ARG A 13 19.12 18.50 13.26
C ARG A 13 19.71 17.31 12.48
N TYR A 14 19.12 17.03 11.33
CA TYR A 14 19.54 16.00 10.39
C TYR A 14 19.89 16.60 9.04
N LEU A 15 20.92 16.11 8.37
CA LEU A 15 21.15 16.45 6.96
C LEU A 15 20.12 15.72 6.11
N TRP A 16 19.59 16.40 5.10
CA TRP A 16 18.55 15.83 4.24
C TRP A 16 19.01 14.54 3.54
N ARG A 17 20.27 14.50 3.09
CA ARG A 17 20.89 13.30 2.49
C ARG A 17 20.86 12.07 3.41
N ASP A 18 21.01 12.28 4.72
CA ASP A 18 21.07 11.18 5.69
C ASP A 18 19.67 10.63 5.95
N VAL A 19 18.66 11.51 6.03
CA VAL A 19 17.24 11.11 6.12
C VAL A 19 16.82 10.29 4.90
N LEU A 20 17.23 10.71 3.70
CA LEU A 20 16.96 9.96 2.48
C LEU A 20 17.61 8.58 2.48
N ARG A 21 18.86 8.47 2.96
CA ARG A 21 19.54 7.18 3.11
C ARG A 21 18.76 6.25 4.04
N ILE A 22 18.35 6.73 5.21
CA ILE A 22 17.53 5.97 6.17
C ILE A 22 16.23 5.50 5.52
N ARG A 23 15.54 6.38 4.77
CA ARG A 23 14.32 6.02 4.05
C ARG A 23 14.54 4.95 2.98
N GLN A 24 15.66 4.98 2.27
CA GLN A 24 15.98 3.94 1.28
C GLN A 24 16.23 2.58 1.94
N GLU A 25 16.94 2.55 3.08
CA GLU A 25 17.16 1.34 3.87
C GLU A 25 15.84 0.76 4.38
N GLN A 26 14.95 1.61 4.92
CA GLN A 26 13.62 1.20 5.34
C GLN A 26 12.81 0.60 4.17
N ARG A 27 12.85 1.20 2.98
CA ARG A 27 12.18 0.65 1.79
C ARG A 27 12.73 -0.70 1.37
N LYS A 28 14.05 -0.90 1.46
CA LYS A 28 14.67 -2.21 1.18
C LYS A 28 14.22 -3.26 2.21
N ALA A 29 14.14 -2.89 3.48
CA ALA A 29 13.65 -3.78 4.54
C ALA A 29 12.14 -4.08 4.43
N ALA A 30 11.34 -3.09 4.01
CA ALA A 30 9.90 -3.18 3.82
C ALA A 30 9.48 -3.99 2.58
N LYS A 31 10.43 -4.48 1.76
CA LYS A 31 10.16 -5.53 0.78
C LYS A 31 9.85 -6.88 1.44
N ARG A 32 10.02 -7.01 2.76
CA ARG A 32 9.46 -8.13 3.51
C ARG A 32 7.94 -8.00 3.50
N GLU A 33 7.27 -9.10 3.19
CA GLU A 33 5.81 -9.19 3.26
C GLU A 33 5.34 -8.64 4.60
N GLN A 34 4.49 -7.62 4.56
CA GLN A 34 3.91 -7.08 5.77
C GLN A 34 2.95 -8.13 6.34
N PRO A 35 2.98 -8.41 7.66
CA PRO A 35 2.03 -9.32 8.25
C PRO A 35 0.63 -8.76 8.04
N THR A 36 -0.23 -9.53 7.39
CA THR A 36 -1.62 -9.16 7.20
C THR A 36 -2.40 -9.54 8.46
N LEU A 37 -3.35 -8.68 8.87
CA LEU A 37 -4.20 -8.97 10.04
C LEU A 37 -5.02 -10.25 9.86
N PHE A 38 -5.34 -10.58 8.61
CA PHE A 38 -6.01 -11.81 8.22
C PHE A 38 -5.30 -12.40 7.00
N PRO A 39 -5.35 -13.72 6.78
CA PRO A 39 -4.89 -14.31 5.53
C PRO A 39 -5.57 -13.63 4.34
N ILE A 40 -4.78 -13.09 3.41
CA ILE A 40 -5.34 -12.59 2.15
C ILE A 40 -5.85 -13.81 1.40
N LYS A 41 -7.16 -13.84 1.14
CA LYS A 41 -7.77 -14.82 0.25
C LYS A 41 -7.78 -14.26 -1.16
N GLU A 42 -7.41 -15.09 -2.11
CA GLU A 42 -7.55 -14.80 -3.53
C GLU A 42 -9.01 -14.46 -3.85
N ASP A 43 -9.20 -13.43 -4.67
CA ASP A 43 -10.53 -13.00 -5.08
C ASP A 43 -11.14 -14.01 -6.05
N CYS A 44 -11.91 -14.95 -5.48
CA CYS A 44 -12.64 -16.01 -6.18
C CYS A 44 -13.95 -15.54 -6.84
N ARG A 45 -14.26 -14.23 -6.79
CA ARG A 45 -15.45 -13.72 -7.46
C ARG A 45 -15.33 -13.89 -8.99
N PRO A 46 -16.45 -14.19 -9.69
CA PRO A 46 -16.48 -14.14 -11.15
C PRO A 46 -15.96 -12.80 -11.67
N PRO A 47 -15.36 -12.73 -12.88
CA PRO A 47 -14.78 -11.50 -13.42
C PRO A 47 -15.74 -10.31 -13.40
N THR A 48 -17.02 -10.55 -13.67
CA THR A 48 -18.08 -9.54 -13.69
C THR A 48 -18.36 -8.98 -12.29
N GLN A 49 -18.15 -9.79 -11.25
CA GLN A 49 -18.32 -9.41 -9.85
C GLN A 49 -17.09 -8.70 -9.24
N LYS A 50 -15.95 -8.63 -9.95
CA LYS A 50 -14.72 -8.00 -9.42
C LYS A 50 -14.78 -6.46 -9.43
N THR A 51 -15.58 -5.88 -10.32
CA THR A 51 -15.74 -4.42 -10.42
C THR A 51 -17.09 -3.97 -9.85
N ALA A 52 -17.21 -2.68 -9.51
CA ALA A 52 -18.52 -2.14 -9.11
C ALA A 52 -19.50 -2.14 -10.29
N ARG A 53 -19.04 -1.75 -11.47
CA ARG A 53 -19.84 -1.70 -12.71
C ARG A 53 -20.41 -3.08 -13.07
N GLY A 54 -19.57 -4.11 -13.14
CA GLY A 54 -20.03 -5.44 -13.53
C GLY A 54 -20.99 -6.06 -12.50
N ARG A 55 -20.87 -5.74 -11.21
CA ARG A 55 -21.87 -6.12 -10.19
C ARG A 55 -23.25 -5.53 -10.44
N TYR A 56 -23.31 -4.30 -10.96
CA TYR A 56 -24.57 -3.65 -11.28
C TYR A 56 -25.16 -4.16 -12.60
N GLU A 57 -24.30 -4.41 -13.60
CA GLU A 57 -24.74 -4.93 -14.91
C GLU A 57 -25.20 -6.39 -14.82
N GLU A 58 -24.58 -7.20 -13.96
CA GLU A 58 -24.85 -8.64 -13.82
C GLU A 58 -24.96 -9.04 -12.33
N PRO A 59 -26.05 -8.70 -11.62
CA PRO A 59 -26.18 -9.01 -10.21
C PRO A 59 -26.43 -10.53 -9.98
N THR A 60 -25.54 -11.19 -9.25
CA THR A 60 -25.66 -12.63 -8.93
C THR A 60 -26.48 -12.91 -7.66
N LEU A 61 -27.23 -11.92 -7.15
CA LEU A 61 -27.96 -11.99 -5.87
C LEU A 61 -29.00 -13.12 -5.82
N PHE A 62 -29.50 -13.57 -6.97
CA PHE A 62 -30.57 -14.56 -7.09
C PHE A 62 -30.12 -15.90 -7.70
N GLU A 63 -28.82 -16.11 -7.89
CA GLU A 63 -28.30 -17.30 -8.60
C GLU A 63 -28.15 -18.55 -7.72
N GLY A 64 -28.54 -18.50 -6.45
CA GLY A 64 -28.56 -19.64 -5.53
C GLY A 64 -29.97 -19.95 -5.04
N THR A 65 -30.60 -20.97 -5.62
CA THR A 65 -31.62 -21.82 -4.97
C THR A 65 -30.98 -23.08 -4.45
#